data_AF-A0A653BP66-F1
#
_entry.id   AF-A0A653BP66-F1
#
_cell.length_a   1.000
_cell.length_b   1.000
_cell.length_c   1.000
_cell.angle_alpha   90.00
_cell.angle_beta   90.00
_cell.angle_gamma   90.00
#
_symmetry.space_group_name_H-M   'P 1'
#
loop_
_entity.id
_entity.type
_entity.pdbx_description
1 polymer ?
#
loop_
_entity_poly.entity_id
_entity_poly.type
_entity_poly.pdbx_seq_one_letter_code
_entity_poly.pdbx_strand_id
1 'polypeptide(L)' 'MNKQYYVATCGDDGFLKIWDFRQTTQPVFARSDHSHWVWSVRFNHFHDQLILTASSDARVLLSSAASVSSENNVESC' A
#
# COMPACT_ATOMS: atom_id res chain seq x y z
N MET A 1 -0.03 -10.99 10.47
CA MET A 1 -0.79 -11.86 9.55
C MET A 1 -1.23 -11.01 8.38
N ASN A 2 -0.89 -11.38 7.15
CA ASN A 2 -1.27 -10.63 5.96
C ASN A 2 -2.80 -10.57 5.89
N LYS A 3 -3.41 -9.39 6.02
CA LYS A 3 -4.87 -9.24 6.01
C LYS A 3 -5.40 -9.73 4.65
N GLN A 4 -6.12 -10.85 4.67
CA GLN A 4 -6.52 -11.60 3.47
C GLN A 4 -7.46 -10.85 2.51
N TYR A 5 -7.98 -9.69 2.90
CA TYR A 5 -8.97 -8.92 2.14
C TYR A 5 -8.40 -7.67 1.47
N TYR A 6 -7.09 -7.42 1.59
CA TYR A 6 -6.45 -6.23 1.02
C TYR A 6 -5.78 -6.53 -0.31
N VAL A 7 -6.06 -5.69 -1.30
CA VAL A 7 -5.45 -5.75 -2.63
C VAL A 7 -4.74 -4.44 -2.90
N ALA A 8 -3.45 -4.50 -3.23
CA ALA A 8 -2.76 -3.37 -3.81
C ALA A 8 -2.87 -3.39 -5.33
N THR A 9 -3.09 -2.21 -5.88
CA THR A 9 -3.09 -1.93 -7.31
C THR A 9 -2.14 -0.78 -7.58
N CYS A 10 -1.40 -0.88 -8.68
CA CYS A 10 -0.49 0.15 -9.15
C CYS A 10 -0.56 0.19 -10.68
N GLY A 11 -0.30 1.36 -11.27
CA GLY A 11 -0.44 1.54 -12.71
C GLY A 11 0.38 2.68 -13.30
N ASP A 12 0.02 3.03 -14.52
CA ASP A 12 0.56 4.15 -15.30
C ASP A 12 0.10 5.52 -14.76
N ASP A 13 -0.94 5.55 -13.93
CA ASP A 13 -1.34 6.75 -13.21
C ASP A 13 -0.30 7.19 -12.15
N GLY A 14 0.68 6.35 -11.82
CA GLY A 14 1.67 6.63 -10.78
C GLY A 14 1.10 6.51 -9.35
N PHE A 15 -0.14 6.04 -9.22
CA PHE A 15 -0.79 5.87 -7.93
C PHE A 15 -0.63 4.44 -7.41
N LEU A 16 -0.26 4.36 -6.13
CA LEU A 16 -0.46 3.19 -5.30
C LEU A 16 -1.84 3.29 -4.66
N LYS A 17 -2.73 2.34 -4.96
CA LYS A 17 -4.06 2.24 -4.35
C LYS A 17 -4.23 0.89 -3.67
N ILE A 18 -4.78 0.90 -2.45
CA ILE A 18 -5.07 -0.31 -1.68
C ILE A 18 -6.57 -0.36 -1.43
N TRP A 19 -7.14 -1.53 -1.67
CA TRP A 19 -8.57 -1.79 -1.62
C TRP A 19 -8.85 -2.88 -0.59
N ASP A 20 -9.95 -2.72 0.16
CA ASP A 20 -10.52 -3.82 0.94
C ASP A 20 -11.68 -4.42 0.14
N PHE A 21 -11.65 -5.73 -0.11
CA PHE A 21 -12.73 -6.44 -0.80
C PHE A 21 -14.10 -6.29 -0.10
N ARG A 22 -14.11 -6.00 1.20
CA ARG A 22 -15.36 -5.78 1.96
C ARG A 22 -15.96 -4.40 1.70
N GLN A 23 -15.15 -3.44 1.24
CA GLN A 23 -15.57 -2.07 0.99
C GLN A 23 -14.90 -1.55 -0.29
N THR A 24 -15.52 -1.86 -1.44
CA THR A 24 -15.02 -1.52 -2.77
C THR A 24 -15.40 -0.13 -3.25
N THR A 25 -16.17 0.63 -2.46
CA THR A 25 -16.63 1.98 -2.83
C THR A 25 -15.50 3.00 -2.92
N GLN A 26 -14.45 2.83 -2.11
CA GLN A 26 -13.31 3.74 -2.10
C GLN A 26 -12.03 3.00 -1.70
N PRO A 27 -10.86 3.42 -2.20
CA PRO A 27 -9.60 2.86 -1.77
C PRO A 27 -9.35 3.22 -0.30
N VAL A 28 -8.90 2.23 0.49
CA VAL A 28 -8.53 2.41 1.89
C VAL A 28 -7.26 3.26 2.01
N PHE A 29 -6.40 3.17 0.99
CA PHE A 29 -5.17 3.94 0.92
C PHE A 29 -4.91 4.32 -0.53
N ALA A 30 -4.57 5.57 -0.79
CA ALA A 30 -4.16 6.05 -2.10
C ALA A 30 -2.98 7.01 -1.92
N ARG A 31 -1.91 6.79 -2.68
CA ARG A 31 -0.72 7.65 -2.65
C ARG A 31 -0.10 7.77 -4.04
N SER A 32 0.35 8.97 -4.37
CA SER A 32 1.04 9.30 -5.62
C SER A 32 2.44 9.84 -5.34
N ASP A 33 3.29 8.98 -4.78
CA ASP A 33 4.67 9.37 -4.48
C ASP A 33 5.60 9.24 -5.69
N HIS A 34 5.20 8.43 -6.67
CA HIS A 34 5.97 8.24 -7.88
C HIS A 34 5.61 9.29 -8.92
N SER A 35 6.65 9.76 -9.61
CA SER A 35 6.53 10.73 -10.71
C SER A 35 6.25 10.08 -12.07
N HIS A 36 6.28 8.74 -12.11
CA HIS A 36 6.05 7.94 -13.31
C HIS A 36 5.35 6.62 -12.95
N TRP A 37 5.03 5.85 -13.99
CA TRP A 37 4.36 4.54 -13.93
C TRP A 37 4.99 3.59 -12.93
N VAL A 38 4.15 3.01 -12.09
CA VAL A 38 4.54 2.02 -11.09
C VAL A 38 4.33 0.64 -11.69
N TRP A 39 5.41 -0.11 -11.82
CA TRP A 39 5.41 -1.43 -12.46
C TRP A 39 5.18 -2.57 -11.49
N SER A 40 5.59 -2.37 -10.24
CA SER A 40 5.55 -3.43 -9.24
C SER A 40 5.19 -2.88 -7.87
N VAL A 41 4.29 -3.59 -7.21
CA VAL A 41 3.94 -3.40 -5.80
C VAL A 41 4.09 -4.73 -5.07
N ARG A 42 4.67 -4.69 -3.87
CA ARG A 42 4.81 -5.84 -2.99
C ARG A 42 4.56 -5.46 -1.54
N PHE A 43 3.75 -6.27 -0.87
CA PHE A 43 3.60 -6.20 0.57
C PHE A 43 4.78 -6.92 1.24
N ASN A 44 5.21 -6.38 2.38
CA ASN A 44 6.14 -7.09 3.24
C ASN A 44 5.40 -8.23 3.98
N HIS A 45 6.02 -9.40 4.04
CA HIS A 45 5.44 -10.60 4.64
C HIS A 45 5.49 -10.60 6.17
N PHE A 46 6.44 -9.87 6.75
CA PHE A 46 6.64 -9.78 8.20
C PHE A 46 5.90 -8.59 8.80
N HIS A 47 5.96 -7.44 8.12
CA HIS A 47 5.32 -6.20 8.56
C HIS A 47 4.24 -5.80 7.55
N ASP A 48 2.98 -6.04 7.89
CA ASP A 48 1.84 -5.75 7.01
C ASP A 48 1.63 -4.26 6.72
N GLN A 49 2.26 -3.39 7.52
CA GLN A 49 2.31 -1.95 7.31
C GLN A 49 3.25 -1.52 6.19
N LEU A 50 4.22 -2.35 5.82
CA LEU A 50 5.27 -1.96 4.88
C LEU A 50 4.95 -2.43 3.45
N ILE A 51 5.02 -1.47 2.53
CA ILE A 51 4.74 -1.68 1.11
C ILE A 51 5.89 -1.14 0.30
N LEU A 52 6.34 -1.95 -0.64
CA LEU A 52 7.36 -1.57 -1.61
C LEU A 52 6.70 -1.31 -2.96
N THR A 53 7.05 -0.17 -3.56
CA THR A 53 6.68 0.18 -4.93
C THR A 53 7.93 0.48 -5.74
N ALA A 54 7.95 -0.03 -6.98
CA ALA A 54 9.02 0.23 -7.94
C ALA A 54 8.43 0.91 -9.18
N SER A 55 9.03 2.03 -9.56
CA SER A 55 8.56 2.86 -10.67
C SER A 55 9.64 3.06 -11.73
N SER A 56 9.19 3.45 -12.92
CA SER A 56 10.05 3.89 -14.03
C SER A 56 10.81 5.19 -13.74
N ASP A 57 10.50 5.89 -12.66
CA ASP A 57 11.24 7.08 -12.21
C ASP A 57 12.63 6.76 -11.59
N ALA A 58 13.10 5.53 -11.79
CA ALA A 58 14.33 4.96 -11.23
C ALA A 58 14.37 4.96 -9.70
N ARG A 59 13.21 5.04 -9.03
CA ARG A 59 13.10 4.96 -7.57
C ARG A 59 12.28 3.77 -7.13
N VAL A 60 12.72 3.22 -6.01
CA VAL A 60 11.96 2.25 -5.21
C VAL A 60 11.60 2.94 -3.91
N LEU A 61 10.32 2.95 -3.57
CA LEU A 61 9.83 3.59 -2.36
C LEU A 61 9.33 2.52 -1.39
N LEU A 62 9.79 2.64 -0.14
CA LEU A 62 9.24 1.90 0.99
C LEU A 62 8.26 2.82 1.71
N SER A 63 6.98 2.50 1.61
CA SER A 63 5.89 3.25 2.21
C SER A 63 5.32 2.50 3.41
N SER A 64 4.99 3.24 4.48
CA SER A 64 4.22 2.72 5.61
C SER A 64 2.75 3.07 5.44
N ALA A 65 1.90 2.06 5.29
CA ALA A 65 0.45 2.19 5.21
C ALA A 65 -0.17 1.79 6.55
N ALA A 66 -0.05 2.66 7.55
CA ALA A 66 -0.58 2.44 8.91
C ALA A 66 -2.08 2.10 8.94
N SER A 67 -2.86 2.65 7.99
CA SER A 67 -4.30 2.35 7.84
C SER A 67 -4.59 0.91 7.39
N VAL A 68 -3.58 0.21 6.86
CA VAL A 68 -3.66 -1.17 6.37
C VAL A 68 -3.07 -2.16 7.38
N SER A 69 -2.26 -1.69 8.34
CA SER A 69 -1.62 -2.48 9.40
C SER A 69 -2.63 -3.16 10.32
N SER A 70 -2.34 -4.40 10.73
CA SER A 70 -3.08 -5.12 11.78
C SER A 70 -2.69 -4.67 13.18
N GLU A 71 -1.57 -3.95 13.31
CA GLU A 71 -1.14 -3.31 14.55
C GLU A 71 -2.10 -2.14 14.84
N ASN A 72 -3.10 -2.40 15.69
CA ASN A 72 -3.84 -1.32 16.34
C ASN A 72 -2.82 -0.52 17.15
N ASN A 73 -2.62 0.76 16.83
CA ASN A 73 -1.91 1.66 17.71
C ASN A 73 -2.80 1.97 18.95
N VAL A 74 -2.97 0.96 19.82
CA VAL A 74 -3.47 1.12 21.18
C VAL A 74 -2.29 1.51 22.06
N GLU A 75 -1.75 2.70 21.81
CA GLU A 75 -1.05 3.43 22.87
C GLU A 75 -2.10 4.18 23.67
N SER A 76 -2.66 3.48 24.66
CA SER A 76 -3.37 4.07 25.79
C SER A 76 -2.56 3.78 27.04
N CYS A 77 -1.83 4.77 27.54
CA CYS A 77 -1.61 5.12 28.96
C CYS A 77 -0.68 6.33 29.03
#